data_AF-A0A7W0D7H9-F1
#
_entry.id   AF-A0A7W0D7H9-F1
#
_cell.length_a   1.000
_cell.length_b   1.000
_cell.length_c   1.000
_cell.angle_alpha   90.00
_cell.angle_beta   90.00
_cell.angle_gamma   90.00
#
_symmetry.space_group_name_H-M   'P 1'
#
loop_
_entity.id
_entity.type
_entity.pdbx_description
1 polymer ?
#
loop_
_entity_poly.entity_id
_entity_poly.type
_entity_poly.pdbx_seq_one_letter_code
_entity_poly.pdbx_strand_id
1 'polypeptide(L)' 'MWEEMLLTEQLNIHMDKANHMLELKLRDHEQEDTFSTVQLSHAELILLLHTLLEVNRCFRGDVPYFHN' A
#
# COMPACT_ATOMS: atom_id res chain seq x y z
N MET A 1 -0.22 18.81 -6.16
CA MET A 1 -0.50 19.16 -4.74
C MET A 1 -0.78 17.84 -4.05
N TRP A 2 0.03 17.48 -3.06
CA TRP A 2 -0.09 16.20 -2.37
C TRP A 2 -1.19 16.26 -1.30
N GLU A 3 -2.04 15.23 -1.28
CA GLU A 3 -3.04 15.00 -0.22
C GLU A 3 -2.69 13.73 0.53
N GLU A 4 -2.69 13.79 1.86
CA GLU A 4 -2.48 12.62 2.71
C GLU A 4 -3.75 11.77 2.74
N MET A 5 -3.59 10.49 2.41
CA MET A 5 -4.68 9.52 2.31
C MET A 5 -4.74 8.58 3.52
N LEU A 6 -3.58 8.21 4.06
CA LEU A 6 -3.46 7.28 5.18
C LEU A 6 -2.16 7.52 5.93
N LEU A 7 -2.23 7.49 7.26
CA LEU A 7 -1.07 7.59 8.15
C LEU A 7 -1.17 6.52 9.24
N THR A 8 -0.13 5.70 9.36
CA THR A 8 0.07 4.72 10.44
C THR A 8 1.54 4.74 10.85
N GLU A 9 1.89 4.13 11.98
CA GLU A 9 3.30 4.13 12.46
C GLU A 9 4.31 3.54 11.47
N GLN A 10 3.87 2.70 10.53
CA GLN A 10 4.73 1.97 9.60
C GLN A 10 4.52 2.36 8.12
N LEU A 11 3.40 3.01 7.79
CA LEU A 11 2.99 3.27 6.40
C LEU A 11 2.27 4.61 6.28
N ASN A 12 2.75 5.44 5.35
CA ASN A 12 2.11 6.68 4.94
C ASN A 12 1.80 6.63 3.45
N ILE A 13 0.60 7.07 3.05
CA ILE A 13 0.16 7.12 1.65
C ILE A 13 -0.22 8.56 1.31
N HIS A 14 0.42 9.11 0.28
CA HIS A 14 0.07 10.40 -0.29
C HIS A 14 -0.34 10.25 -1.76
N MET A 15 -1.25 11.12 -2.21
CA MET A 15 -1.68 11.18 -3.60
C MET A 15 -1.37 12.55 -4.21
N ASP A 16 -0.71 12.57 -5.37
CA ASP A 16 -0.58 13.77 -6.19
C ASP A 16 -1.71 13.83 -7.20
N LYS A 17 -2.68 14.70 -6.91
CA LYS A 17 -3.86 14.89 -7.77
C LYS A 17 -3.53 15.36 -9.18
N ALA A 18 -2.39 16.02 -9.37
CA ALA A 18 -2.02 16.58 -10.67
C ALA A 18 -1.41 15.53 -11.61
N ASN A 19 -0.61 14.62 -11.05
CA ASN A 19 0.16 13.64 -11.81
C ASN A 19 -0.42 12.22 -11.74
N HIS A 20 -1.53 12.03 -11.01
CA HIS A 20 -2.15 10.72 -10.76
C HIS A 20 -1.17 9.68 -10.18
N MET A 21 -0.21 10.17 -9.40
CA MET A 21 0.82 9.37 -8.75
C MET A 21 0.52 9.22 -7.26
N LEU A 22 0.88 8.06 -6.72
CA LEU A 22 0.82 7.76 -5.30
C LEU A 22 2.23 7.56 -4.75
N GLU A 23 2.46 8.09 -3.56
CA GLU A 23 3.71 7.96 -2.84
C GLU A 23 3.44 7.17 -1.56
N LEU A 24 4.06 5.99 -1.45
CA LEU A 24 4.05 5.18 -0.24
C LEU A 24 5.38 5.38 0.49
N LYS A 25 5.30 5.76 1.75
CA LYS A 25 6.46 5.82 2.65
C LYS A 25 6.34 4.70 3.66
N LEU A 26 7.28 3.78 3.63
CA LEU A 26 7.38 2.65 4.54
C LEU A 26 8.47 2.96 5.55
N ARG A 27 8.17 2.87 6.83
CA ARG A 27 9.18 3.04 7.88
C ARG A 27 10.18 1.90 7.80
N ASP A 28 11.46 2.25 7.79
CA ASP A 28 12.51 1.24 7.91
C ASP A 28 12.59 0.76 9.36
N HIS A 29 12.53 -0.55 9.55
CA HIS A 29 12.55 -1.14 10.89
C HIS A 29 13.96 -1.18 11.49
N GLU A 30 15.00 -1.04 10.66
CA GLU A 30 16.40 -1.05 11.09
C GLU A 30 16.93 0.37 11.39
N GLN A 31 16.24 1.41 10.95
CA GLN A 31 16.64 2.81 11.13
C GLN A 31 15.41 3.62 11.56
N GLU A 32 15.32 3.94 12.87
CA GLU A 32 14.11 4.46 13.52
C GLU A 32 13.48 5.74 12.91
N ASP A 33 14.21 6.46 12.04
CA ASP A 33 13.78 7.71 11.42
C ASP A 33 13.88 7.74 9.88
N THR A 34 14.12 6.61 9.21
CA THR A 34 14.16 6.58 7.74
C THR A 34 12.92 5.94 7.14
N PHE A 35 12.52 6.49 5.99
CA PHE A 35 11.40 6.00 5.20
C PHE A 35 11.89 5.60 3.82
N SER A 36 11.60 4.35 3.44
CA SER A 36 11.69 3.93 2.05
C SER A 36 10.49 4.48 1.29
N THR A 37 10.74 5.21 0.21
CA THR A 37 9.69 5.82 -0.60
C THR A 37 9.51 5.06 -1.91
N VAL A 38 8.29 4.63 -2.19
CA VAL A 38 7.90 3.96 -3.43
C VAL A 38 6.85 4.80 -4.13
N GLN A 39 7.07 5.10 -5.40
CA GLN A 39 6.09 5.78 -6.25
C GLN A 39 5.35 4.77 -7.10
N LEU A 40 4.02 4.83 -7.07
CA LEU A 40 3.15 3.95 -7.82
C LEU A 40 2.15 4.76 -8.63
N SER A 41 1.82 4.27 -9.82
CA SER A 41 0.61 4.68 -10.53
C SER A 41 -0.63 4.16 -9.81
N HIS A 42 -1.80 4.71 -10.16
CA HIS A 42 -3.08 4.23 -9.65
C HIS A 42 -3.29 2.72 -9.91
N ALA A 43 -2.92 2.22 -11.10
CA ALA A 43 -3.07 0.82 -11.45
C ALA A 43 -2.19 -0.10 -10.58
N GLU A 44 -0.94 0.31 -10.33
CA GLU A 44 0.00 -0.44 -9.49
C GLU A 44 -0.45 -0.45 -8.03
N LEU A 45 -1.00 0.65 -7.51
CA LEU A 45 -1.58 0.66 -6.16
C LEU A 45 -2.75 -0.31 -6.04
N ILE A 46 -3.68 -0.28 -7.01
CA ILE A 46 -4.83 -1.18 -7.00
C ILE A 46 -4.37 -2.63 -7.00
N LEU A 47 -3.39 -2.97 -7.84
CA LEU A 47 -2.81 -4.30 -7.86
C LEU A 47 -2.18 -4.68 -6.51
N LEU A 48 -1.37 -3.80 -5.92
CA LEU A 48 -0.75 -4.01 -4.61
C LEU A 48 -1.79 -4.28 -3.52
N LEU A 49 -2.86 -3.47 -3.45
CA LEU A 49 -3.94 -3.64 -2.49
C LEU A 49 -4.66 -4.98 -2.67
N HIS A 50 -4.95 -5.37 -3.92
CA HIS A 50 -5.54 -6.68 -4.21
C HIS A 50 -4.64 -7.82 -3.75
N THR A 51 -3.33 -7.75 -4.06
CA THR A 51 -2.36 -8.75 -3.62
C THR A 51 -2.28 -8.82 -2.10
N LEU A 52 -2.22 -7.70 -1.39
CA LEU A 52 -2.19 -7.68 0.07
C LEU A 52 -3.46 -8.28 0.70
N LEU A 53 -4.63 -8.00 0.12
CA LEU A 53 -5.90 -8.59 0.56
C LEU A 53 -5.94 -10.10 0.32
N GLU A 54 -5.42 -10.57 -0.81
CA GLU A 54 -5.33 -12.00 -1.13
C GLU A 54 -4.37 -12.71 -0.17
N VAL A 55 -3.19 -12.14 0.07
CA VAL A 55 -2.24 -12.62 1.08
C VAL A 55 -2.89 -12.67 2.47
N ASN A 56 -3.62 -11.63 2.86
CA ASN A 56 -4.32 -11.58 4.15
C ASN A 56 -5.37 -12.71 4.28
N ARG A 57 -6.15 -12.95 3.22
CA ARG A 57 -7.12 -14.06 3.15
C ARG A 57 -6.43 -15.41 3.30
N CYS A 58 -5.32 -15.63 2.61
CA CYS A 58 -4.51 -16.84 2.73
C CYS A 58 -4.06 -17.09 4.17
N PHE A 59 -3.58 -16.05 4.87
CA PHE A 59 -3.16 -16.16 6.28
C PHE A 59 -4.30 -16.40 7.27
N ARG A 60 -5.50 -15.89 6.96
CA ARG A 60 -6.70 -16.12 7.79
C ARG A 60 -7.33 -17.50 7.58
N GLY A 61 -6.86 -18.25 6.59
CA GLY A 61 -7.49 -19.52 6.19
C GLY A 61 -8.83 -19.32 5.48
N ASP A 62 -9.10 -18.11 4.99
CA ASP A 62 -10.30 -17.82 4.22
C ASP A 62 -10.20 -18.55 2.88
N VAL A 63 -11.00 -19.62 2.70
CA VAL A 63 -11.08 -20.34 1.43
C VAL A 63 -11.85 -19.46 0.44
N PRO A 64 -11.27 -19.08 -0.72
CA PRO A 64 -12.01 -18.36 -1.74
C PRO A 64 -13.26 -19.16 -2.13
N TYR A 65 -14.43 -18.52 -2.03
CA TYR A 65 -15.74 -19.15 -2.20
C TYR A 65 -16.00 -19.67 -3.63
N PHE A 66 -15.09 -19.44 -4.57
CA PHE A 66 -15.19 -19.98 -5.92
C PHE A 66 -14.57 -21.38 -5.96
N HIS A 67 -15.41 -22.39 -5.69
CA HIS A 67 -15.18 -23.76 -6.14
C HIS A 67 -15.34 -23.83 -7.67
N ASN A 68 -14.41 -24.52 -8.33
CA ASN A 68 -14.63 -25.07 -9.68
C ASN A 68 -15.65 -26.21 -9.64
#